data_AF-K1TY13-F1
#
_entry.id   AF-K1TY13-F1
#
_cell.length_a   1.000
_cell.length_b   1.000
_cell.length_c   1.000
_cell.angle_alpha   90.00
_cell.angle_beta   90.00
_cell.angle_gamma   90.00
#
_symmetry.space_group_name_H-M   'P 1'
#
loop_
_entity.id
_entity.type
_entity.pdbx_description
1 polymer ?
#
loop_
_entity_poly.entity_id
_entity_poly.type
_entity_poly.pdbx_seq_one_letter_code
_entity_poly.pdbx_strand_id
1 'polypeptide(L)'
;DGEPPQITDVGFIESGDCSFYIEGKQVVTIVYRQDPVWNLYPIDKLPADQELFLKGFRWEGARRPSQRDVFDRRIRPTLRAEKSALPHPSFPLREALEQRKKSLSEARRWSDRTDQVDAATVEWMRSLGYEVGQSRESGPAL
;
A
#
# COMPACT_ATOMS: atom_id res chain seq x y z
N ASP A 1 -31.18 18.73 16.95
CA ASP A 1 -31.05 19.81 17.96
C ASP A 1 -29.77 19.64 18.77
N GLY A 2 -28.60 19.64 18.12
CA GLY A 2 -27.35 19.22 18.75
C GLY A 2 -26.37 20.38 18.83
N GLU A 3 -26.16 20.90 20.03
CA GLU A 3 -25.01 21.73 20.37
C GLU A 3 -23.72 21.11 19.78
N PRO A 4 -22.80 21.91 19.22
CA PRO A 4 -21.55 21.39 18.72
C PRO A 4 -20.79 20.67 19.85
N PRO A 5 -20.10 19.56 19.56
CA PRO A 5 -19.39 18.81 20.58
C PRO A 5 -18.35 19.70 21.26
N GLN A 6 -18.35 19.69 22.59
CA GLN A 6 -17.36 20.41 23.38
C GLN A 6 -16.01 19.69 23.29
N ILE A 7 -14.98 20.40 22.85
CA ILE A 7 -13.60 19.90 22.83
C ILE A 7 -13.01 20.10 24.23
N THR A 8 -12.62 19.02 24.90
CA THR A 8 -12.08 19.04 26.28
C THR A 8 -10.56 19.00 26.32
N ASP A 9 -9.94 18.32 25.34
CA ASP A 9 -8.52 18.00 25.34
C ASP A 9 -7.92 18.17 23.93
N VAL A 10 -6.62 18.45 23.89
CA VAL A 10 -5.84 18.54 22.65
C VAL A 10 -4.63 17.64 22.74
N GLY A 11 -4.49 16.73 21.77
CA GLY A 11 -3.33 15.85 21.63
C GLY A 11 -2.34 16.39 20.59
N PHE A 12 -1.08 16.55 21.00
CA PHE A 12 0.04 16.85 20.10
C PHE A 12 0.82 15.57 19.84
N ILE A 13 1.03 15.23 18.57
CA ILE A 13 1.72 14.01 18.16
C ILE A 13 2.72 14.40 17.07
N GLU A 14 3.99 14.21 17.35
CA GLU A 14 5.06 14.39 16.37
C GLU A 14 5.42 13.02 15.76
N SER A 15 5.18 12.89 14.46
CA SER A 15 5.52 11.66 13.72
C SER A 15 5.96 11.99 12.30
N GLY A 16 7.06 11.36 11.88
CA GLY A 16 7.54 11.42 10.50
C GLY A 16 6.78 10.50 9.53
N ASP A 17 5.97 9.57 10.06
CA ASP A 17 5.23 8.61 9.24
C ASP A 17 3.90 8.16 9.89
N CYS A 18 2.78 8.62 9.32
CA CYS A 18 1.44 8.25 9.75
C CYS A 18 0.49 7.97 8.57
N SER A 19 -0.51 7.12 8.81
CA SER A 19 -1.60 6.82 7.86
C SER A 19 -2.95 7.14 8.48
N PHE A 20 -3.82 7.79 7.69
CA PHE A 20 -5.18 8.13 8.08
C PHE A 20 -6.17 7.29 7.29
N TYR A 21 -7.13 6.68 7.97
CA TYR A 21 -8.28 6.03 7.36
C TYR A 21 -9.49 6.93 7.55
N ILE A 22 -10.16 7.29 6.46
CA ILE A 22 -11.27 8.25 6.46
C ILE A 22 -12.51 7.57 5.90
N GLU A 23 -13.58 7.54 6.69
CA GLU A 23 -14.90 7.05 6.30
C GLU A 23 -15.94 8.13 6.59
N GLY A 24 -16.88 8.36 5.68
CA GLY A 24 -17.95 9.34 5.92
C GLY A 24 -17.45 10.78 6.21
N LYS A 25 -16.27 11.16 5.72
CA LYS A 25 -15.57 12.43 6.02
C LYS A 25 -15.05 12.57 7.45
N GLN A 26 -14.97 11.48 8.19
CA GLN A 26 -14.36 11.42 9.52
C GLN A 26 -13.13 10.53 9.50
N VAL A 27 -12.09 10.93 10.23
CA VAL A 27 -10.92 10.07 10.46
C VAL A 27 -11.35 8.99 11.46
N VAL A 28 -11.33 7.73 11.03
CA VAL A 28 -11.75 6.59 11.87
C VAL A 28 -10.56 5.82 12.44
N THR A 29 -9.38 5.92 11.84
CA THR A 29 -8.17 5.27 12.33
C THR A 29 -6.94 6.07 11.95
N ILE A 30 -5.99 6.16 12.89
CA ILE A 30 -4.66 6.71 12.65
C ILE A 30 -3.64 5.64 13.05
N VAL A 31 -2.74 5.31 12.14
CA VAL A 31 -1.64 4.36 12.38
C VAL A 31 -0.33 5.12 12.31
N TYR A 32 0.46 5.05 13.38
CA TYR A 32 1.81 5.59 13.46
C TYR A 32 2.79 4.43 13.25
N ARG A 33 3.78 4.58 12.34
CA ARG A 33 4.73 3.49 12.03
C ARG A 33 6.00 3.51 12.90
N GLN A 34 6.23 4.59 13.64
CA GLN A 34 7.28 4.73 14.65
C GLN A 34 6.64 5.11 15.99
N ASP A 35 7.32 4.84 17.10
CA ASP A 35 6.90 5.27 18.45
C ASP A 35 6.86 6.81 18.49
N PRO A 36 5.66 7.42 18.42
CA PRO A 36 5.58 8.86 18.32
C PRO A 36 5.76 9.48 19.71
N VAL A 37 6.38 10.66 19.75
CA VAL A 37 6.31 11.48 20.95
C VAL A 37 4.93 12.12 20.96
N TRP A 38 4.14 11.84 22.00
CA TRP A 38 2.80 12.38 22.15
C TRP A 38 2.62 13.04 23.52
N ASN A 39 1.88 14.15 23.53
CA ASN A 39 1.48 14.87 24.73
C ASN A 39 -0.02 15.16 24.65
N LEU A 40 -0.75 14.90 25.74
CA LEU A 40 -2.17 15.22 25.85
C LEU A 40 -2.35 16.30 26.90
N TYR A 41 -2.89 17.45 26.50
CA TYR A 41 -3.16 18.57 27.39
C TYR A 41 -4.67 18.82 27.48
N PRO A 42 -5.21 18.97 28.71
CA PRO A 42 -6.47 19.66 28.92
C PRO A 42 -6.40 21.07 28.31
N ILE A 43 -7.49 21.54 27.71
CA ILE A 43 -7.50 22.81 26.97
C ILE A 43 -7.10 24.02 27.84
N ASP A 44 -7.39 23.97 29.14
CA ASP A 44 -7.05 24.99 30.14
C ASP A 44 -5.59 24.96 30.58
N LYS A 45 -4.83 23.91 30.22
CA LYS A 45 -3.44 23.67 30.62
C LYS A 45 -2.46 23.63 29.44
N LEU A 46 -2.87 24.15 28.30
CA LEU A 46 -2.02 24.26 27.13
C LEU A 46 -0.83 25.21 27.41
N PRO A 47 0.42 24.81 27.14
CA PRO A 47 1.57 25.71 27.27
C PRO A 47 1.42 26.95 26.39
N ALA A 48 1.72 28.14 26.92
CA ALA A 48 1.50 29.41 26.22
C ALA A 48 2.41 29.59 24.98
N ASP A 49 3.53 28.86 24.94
CA ASP A 49 4.51 28.83 23.86
C ASP A 49 4.28 27.70 22.84
N GLN A 50 3.28 26.83 23.06
CA GLN A 50 2.95 25.75 22.14
C GLN A 50 2.41 26.32 20.82
N GLU A 51 3.16 26.17 19.73
CA GLU A 51 2.67 26.50 18.39
C GLU A 51 1.50 25.55 18.03
N LEU A 52 0.29 26.11 17.93
CA LEU A 52 -0.94 25.37 17.60
C LEU A 52 -1.14 25.16 16.09
N PHE A 53 -0.38 25.90 15.29
CA PHE A 53 -0.48 25.89 13.85
C PHE A 53 0.88 25.58 13.27
N LEU A 54 0.89 24.84 12.16
CA LEU A 54 2.11 24.57 11.41
C LEU A 54 2.77 25.90 11.00
N LYS A 55 4.04 26.07 11.39
CA LYS A 55 4.80 27.28 11.09
C LYS A 55 4.87 27.53 9.57
N GLY A 56 4.39 28.69 9.15
CA GLY A 56 4.35 29.08 7.73
C GLY A 56 3.24 28.41 6.92
N PHE A 57 2.41 27.55 7.52
CA PHE A 57 1.23 27.00 6.85
C PHE A 57 0.16 28.07 6.69
N ARG A 58 -0.37 28.18 5.47
CA ARG A 58 -1.49 29.04 5.14
C ARG A 58 -2.49 28.25 4.32
N TRP A 59 -3.75 28.25 4.74
CA TRP A 59 -4.83 27.68 3.94
C TRP A 59 -5.15 28.59 2.75
N GLU A 60 -4.60 28.30 1.58
CA GLU A 60 -4.87 29.06 0.35
C GLU A 60 -6.04 28.42 -0.43
N GLY A 61 -7.24 28.50 0.15
CA GLY A 61 -8.45 27.91 -0.45
C GLY A 61 -8.74 28.40 -1.87
N ALA A 62 -8.38 29.64 -2.20
CA ALA A 62 -8.49 30.19 -3.55
C ALA A 62 -7.58 29.49 -4.59
N ARG A 63 -6.52 28.82 -4.14
CA ARG A 63 -5.62 28.01 -4.98
C ARG A 63 -6.01 26.54 -5.02
N ARG A 64 -7.10 26.15 -4.35
CA ARG A 64 -7.59 24.78 -4.41
C ARG A 64 -7.88 24.43 -5.88
N PRO A 65 -7.20 23.43 -6.46
CA PRO A 65 -7.49 23.01 -7.82
C PRO A 65 -8.94 22.54 -7.92
N SER A 66 -9.63 22.97 -8.97
CA SER A 66 -10.90 22.40 -9.36
C SER A 66 -10.70 20.99 -9.91
N GLN A 67 -11.77 20.19 -9.97
CA GLN A 67 -11.70 18.86 -10.57
C GLN A 67 -11.20 18.90 -12.03
N ARG A 68 -11.48 19.99 -12.77
CA ARG A 68 -11.02 20.19 -14.14
C ARG A 68 -9.53 20.53 -14.23
N ASP A 69 -8.96 21.15 -13.20
CA ASP A 69 -7.53 21.46 -13.12
C ASP A 69 -6.68 20.20 -12.90
N VAL A 70 -7.28 19.17 -12.30
CA VAL A 70 -6.61 17.89 -11.99
C VAL A 70 -6.96 16.81 -13.00
N PHE A 71 -8.21 16.75 -13.44
CA PHE A 71 -8.72 15.76 -14.36
C PHE A 71 -9.24 16.46 -15.63
N ASP A 72 -8.39 16.50 -16.66
CA ASP A 72 -8.73 17.01 -17.99
C ASP A 72 -9.58 16.02 -18.81
N ARG A 73 -10.08 14.94 -18.18
CA ARG A 73 -10.80 13.81 -18.78
C ARG A 73 -10.04 13.17 -19.96
N ARG A 74 -8.75 13.46 -20.13
CA ARG A 74 -7.93 12.86 -21.18
C ARG A 74 -7.45 11.50 -20.70
N ILE A 75 -7.97 10.46 -21.35
CA ILE A 75 -7.44 9.11 -21.20
C ILE A 75 -6.11 9.09 -21.97
N ARG A 76 -5.00 8.99 -21.24
CA ARG A 76 -3.68 8.85 -21.87
C ARG A 76 -3.64 7.52 -22.64
N PRO A 77 -3.11 7.51 -23.88
CA PRO A 77 -2.97 6.26 -24.63
C PRO A 77 -2.06 5.28 -23.87
N THR A 78 -2.32 3.99 -24.05
CA THR A 78 -1.47 2.95 -23.46
C THR A 78 -0.08 2.99 -24.09
N LEU A 79 0.95 3.06 -23.24
CA LEU A 79 2.35 2.94 -23.66
C LEU A 79 2.87 1.50 -23.50
N ARG A 80 1.99 0.52 -23.29
CA ARG A 80 2.39 -0.86 -23.00
C ARG A 80 3.33 -1.42 -24.07
N ALA A 81 2.97 -1.30 -25.35
CA ALA A 81 3.81 -1.82 -26.43
C ALA A 81 5.20 -1.16 -26.45
N GLU A 82 5.26 0.17 -26.32
CA GLU A 82 6.52 0.92 -26.27
C GLU A 82 7.37 0.56 -25.04
N LYS A 83 6.75 0.42 -23.87
CA LYS A 83 7.45 0.07 -22.62
C LYS A 83 7.90 -1.37 -22.59
N SER A 84 7.12 -2.30 -23.14
CA SER A 84 7.49 -3.71 -23.27
C SER A 84 8.62 -3.93 -24.29
N ALA A 85 8.78 -3.03 -25.26
CA ALA A 85 9.90 -3.06 -26.21
C ALA A 85 11.22 -2.55 -25.60
N LEU A 86 11.18 -1.89 -24.44
CA LEU A 86 12.41 -1.47 -23.76
C LEU A 86 13.15 -2.70 -23.20
N PRO A 87 14.50 -2.70 -23.24
CA PRO A 87 15.27 -3.76 -22.62
C PRO A 87 14.97 -3.78 -21.12
N HIS A 88 14.64 -4.98 -20.62
CA HIS A 88 14.45 -5.16 -19.19
C HIS A 88 15.79 -4.90 -18.48
N PRO A 89 15.79 -4.17 -17.34
CA PRO A 89 17.01 -3.94 -16.60
C PRO A 89 17.65 -5.28 -16.19
N SER A 90 18.96 -5.41 -16.42
CA SER A 90 19.73 -6.52 -15.89
C SER A 90 20.09 -6.22 -14.44
N PHE A 91 19.71 -7.14 -13.55
CA PHE A 91 20.13 -7.09 -12.15
C PHE A 91 21.18 -8.19 -11.93
N PRO A 92 22.34 -7.89 -11.33
CA PRO A 92 23.34 -8.92 -11.00
C PRO A 92 22.75 -10.07 -10.18
N LEU A 93 21.78 -9.77 -9.31
CA LEU A 93 21.07 -10.77 -8.52
C LEU A 93 20.28 -11.76 -9.40
N ARG A 94 19.71 -11.32 -10.53
CA ARG A 94 18.97 -12.19 -11.45
C ARG A 94 19.88 -13.25 -12.05
N GLU A 95 21.06 -12.86 -12.51
CA GLU A 95 22.04 -13.79 -13.08
C GLU A 95 22.52 -14.79 -12.02
N ALA A 96 22.81 -14.33 -10.80
CA ALA A 96 23.19 -15.20 -9.70
C ALA A 96 22.09 -16.22 -9.34
N LEU A 97 20.82 -15.80 -9.34
CA LEU A 97 19.68 -16.67 -9.10
C LEU A 97 19.50 -17.71 -10.20
N GLU A 98 19.59 -17.32 -11.48
CA GLU A 98 19.48 -18.24 -12.62
C GLU A 98 20.62 -19.27 -12.64
N GLN A 99 21.87 -18.84 -12.38
CA GLN A 99 23.01 -19.74 -12.25
C GLN A 99 22.82 -20.73 -11.09
N ARG A 100 22.35 -20.25 -9.93
CA ARG A 100 22.09 -21.10 -8.77
C ARG A 100 20.96 -22.10 -9.03
N LYS A 101 19.88 -21.67 -9.69
CA LYS A 101 18.78 -22.55 -10.11
C LYS A 101 19.30 -23.65 -11.02
N LYS A 102 20.08 -23.29 -12.06
CA LYS A 102 20.71 -24.24 -12.98
C LYS A 102 21.57 -25.27 -12.23
N SER A 103 22.46 -24.82 -11.35
CA SER A 103 23.32 -25.72 -10.55
C SER A 103 22.50 -26.66 -9.64
N LEU A 104 21.41 -26.19 -9.05
CA LEU A 104 20.54 -27.02 -8.20
C LEU A 104 19.76 -28.05 -9.02
N SER A 105 19.28 -27.68 -10.21
CA SER A 105 18.61 -28.60 -11.13
C SER A 105 19.56 -29.67 -11.67
N GLU A 106 20.77 -29.28 -12.11
CA GLU A 106 21.79 -30.21 -12.59
C GLU A 106 22.25 -31.19 -11.50
N ALA A 107 22.41 -30.70 -10.28
CA ALA A 107 22.75 -31.54 -9.13
C ALA A 107 21.58 -32.41 -8.64
N ARG A 108 20.39 -32.34 -9.27
CA ARG A 108 19.13 -32.97 -8.82
C ARG A 108 18.78 -32.66 -7.36
N ARG A 109 19.28 -31.53 -6.85
CA ARG A 109 18.96 -30.99 -5.52
C ARG A 109 17.78 -30.04 -5.56
N TRP A 110 17.39 -29.61 -6.75
CA TRP A 110 16.12 -28.96 -7.01
C TRP A 110 15.05 -30.03 -7.19
N SER A 111 14.23 -30.24 -6.16
CA SER A 111 12.95 -30.93 -6.27
C SER A 111 11.86 -29.88 -6.17
N ASP A 112 10.97 -29.82 -7.16
CA ASP A 112 9.74 -29.05 -6.99
C ASP A 112 8.99 -29.61 -5.78
N ARG A 113 8.45 -28.73 -4.94
CA ARG A 113 7.62 -29.15 -3.81
C ARG A 113 6.39 -29.86 -4.37
N THR A 114 6.40 -31.19 -4.32
CA THR A 114 5.26 -32.04 -4.66
C THR A 114 4.39 -32.22 -3.42
N ASP A 115 4.08 -31.12 -2.73
CA ASP A 115 3.20 -31.21 -1.59
C ASP A 115 1.82 -31.62 -2.09
N GLN A 116 1.31 -32.71 -1.51
CA GLN A 116 -0.07 -33.08 -1.74
C GLN A 116 -0.94 -31.98 -1.13
N VAL A 117 -1.80 -31.40 -1.96
CA VAL A 117 -2.82 -30.46 -1.51
C VAL A 117 -3.77 -31.23 -0.58
N ASP A 118 -4.13 -30.65 0.56
CA ASP A 118 -5.04 -31.30 1.50
C ASP A 118 -6.41 -31.55 0.87
N ALA A 119 -7.12 -32.58 1.34
CA ALA A 119 -8.36 -33.04 0.72
C ALA A 119 -9.45 -31.95 0.64
N ALA A 120 -9.53 -31.04 1.61
CA ALA A 120 -10.52 -29.97 1.61
C ALA A 120 -10.23 -28.95 0.50
N THR A 121 -8.95 -28.61 0.30
CA THR A 121 -8.54 -27.73 -0.79
C THR A 121 -8.75 -28.38 -2.16
N VAL A 122 -8.56 -29.70 -2.28
CA VAL A 122 -8.85 -30.45 -3.52
C VAL A 122 -10.35 -30.41 -3.86
N GLU A 123 -11.22 -30.66 -2.88
CA GLU A 123 -12.67 -30.60 -3.08
C GLU A 123 -13.15 -29.20 -3.43
N TRP A 124 -12.59 -28.17 -2.79
CA TRP A 124 -12.85 -26.78 -3.14
C TRP A 124 -12.43 -26.45 -4.58
N MET A 125 -11.26 -26.89 -5.02
CA MET A 125 -10.81 -26.72 -6.41
C MET A 125 -11.75 -27.40 -7.42
N ARG A 126 -12.21 -28.62 -7.10
CA ARG A 126 -13.20 -29.33 -7.93
C ARG A 126 -14.54 -28.61 -7.99
N SER A 127 -14.98 -27.98 -6.89
CA SER A 127 -16.21 -27.18 -6.88
C SER A 127 -16.16 -25.98 -7.82
N LEU A 128 -14.95 -25.46 -8.09
CA LEU A 128 -14.68 -24.39 -9.03
C LEU A 128 -14.42 -24.90 -10.47
N GLY A 129 -14.52 -26.21 -10.72
CA GLY A 129 -14.29 -26.81 -12.04
C GLY A 129 -12.83 -27.10 -12.38
N TYR A 130 -11.91 -27.06 -11.40
CA TYR A 130 -10.49 -27.35 -11.61
C TYR A 130 -10.12 -28.79 -11.19
N GLU A 131 -9.25 -29.44 -11.96
CA GLU A 131 -8.60 -30.68 -11.57
C GLU A 131 -7.19 -30.42 -11.02
N VAL A 132 -6.85 -31.09 -9.91
CA VAL A 132 -5.53 -31.01 -9.29
C VAL A 132 -4.48 -31.61 -10.22
N GLY A 133 -3.47 -30.83 -10.59
CA GLY A 133 -2.40 -31.25 -11.49
C GLY A 133 -2.64 -30.92 -12.98
N GLN A 134 -3.74 -30.26 -13.35
CA GLN A 134 -3.88 -29.73 -14.71
C GLN A 134 -2.89 -28.58 -14.95
N SER A 135 -2.11 -28.70 -16.02
CA SER A 135 -1.30 -27.60 -16.56
C SER A 135 -2.24 -26.45 -16.92
N ARG A 136 -2.05 -25.28 -16.30
CA ARG A 136 -2.76 -24.07 -16.73
C ARG A 136 -2.16 -23.65 -18.07
N GLU A 137 -2.96 -23.59 -19.14
CA GLU A 137 -2.53 -23.03 -20.43
C GLU A 137 -2.06 -21.57 -20.31
N SER A 138 -2.49 -20.87 -19.25
CA SER A 138 -2.05 -19.53 -18.91
C SER A 138 -1.70 -19.43 -17.42
N GLY A 139 -0.40 -19.47 -17.13
CA GLY A 139 0.15 -18.77 -15.97
C GLY A 139 0.28 -17.28 -16.26
N PRO A 140 0.43 -16.41 -15.24
CA PRO A 140 0.80 -15.03 -15.50
C PRO A 140 2.11 -15.04 -16.29
N ALA A 141 2.11 -14.42 -17.46
CA ALA A 141 3.32 -14.22 -18.24
C ALA A 141 4.31 -13.42 -17.37
N LEU A 142 5.48 -14.02 -17.10
CA LEU A 142 6.64 -13.33 -16.55
C LEU A 142 7.32 -12.51 -17.65
#